data_AF-A0A821RPT7-F1
#
_entry.id   AF-A0A821RPT7-F1
#
_cell.length_a   1.000
_cell.length_b   1.000
_cell.length_c   1.000
_cell.angle_alpha   90.00
_cell.angle_beta   90.00
_cell.angle_gamma   90.00
#
_symmetry.space_group_name_H-M   'P 1'
#
loop_
_entity.id
_entity.type
_entity.pdbx_description
1 polymer ?
#
loop_
_entity_poly.entity_id
_entity_poly.type
_entity_poly.pdbx_seq_one_letter_code
_entity_poly.pdbx_strand_id
1 'polypeptide(L)'
;MPTDIASTPDELFETFVNAQTFKTILHSFDELCRSIRLDRKTVGYGKRSLYKVLTSRLPSWKSKSLWSKIDKRGAQKEYENGNACADMKVCIVGAGPVGLRLAIECALLGARCIVVEKRDRFSRHNVLHLWPYIITDLRNLGAKVFYGKFATGQIDHISIRQLQCILLKIALILGVEIYQNVTFIDAIEPISTQHGWRAQFKPENHPIVSTYEFSVLIGADGRRNSLHGFQHKEFRGKLAIGITCNYINHQTREEQNFEEISGVAKIYNPQFFNELQQQTSIDLENIVYYKNDTHYFVMTAKKQSLLDKHVILQDFPDAARLLARDNVNFMKLCNFACEAAQFATKSSPQFAFEFAVS
;
A
#
# COMPACT_ATOMS: atom_id res chain seq x y z
N MET A 1 -15.63 39.78 -15.16
CA MET A 1 -15.20 38.37 -15.30
C MET A 1 -14.32 38.06 -14.10
N PRO A 2 -14.52 36.96 -13.37
CA PRO A 2 -13.55 36.56 -12.37
C PRO A 2 -12.27 36.18 -13.11
N THR A 3 -11.18 36.87 -12.82
CA THR A 3 -9.84 36.44 -13.22
C THR A 3 -9.55 35.13 -12.52
N ASP A 4 -9.53 34.01 -13.24
CA ASP A 4 -8.96 32.76 -12.74
C ASP A 4 -7.48 33.03 -12.42
N ILE A 5 -7.18 33.26 -11.14
CA ILE A 5 -5.81 33.40 -10.67
C ILE A 5 -5.22 31.99 -10.72
N ALA A 6 -4.33 31.75 -11.68
CA ALA A 6 -3.63 30.48 -11.79
C ALA A 6 -2.91 30.17 -10.47
N SER A 7 -3.13 28.97 -9.91
CA SER A 7 -2.52 28.55 -8.66
C SER A 7 -0.99 28.62 -8.70
N THR A 8 -0.40 29.10 -7.62
CA THR A 8 1.05 29.18 -7.46
C THR A 8 1.68 27.78 -7.37
N PRO A 9 2.99 27.61 -7.69
CA PRO A 9 3.67 26.33 -7.50
C PRO A 9 3.59 25.77 -6.07
N ASP A 10 3.57 26.64 -5.06
CA ASP A 10 3.44 26.22 -3.65
C ASP A 10 2.04 25.68 -3.33
N GLU A 11 0.98 26.28 -3.87
CA GLU A 11 -0.39 25.78 -3.73
C GLU A 11 -0.60 24.45 -4.47
N LEU A 12 0.02 24.29 -5.64
CA LEU A 12 0.01 23.03 -6.38
C LEU A 12 0.82 21.94 -5.65
N PHE A 13 1.91 22.31 -5.00
CA PHE A 13 2.66 21.38 -4.14
C PHE A 13 1.83 20.92 -2.95
N GLU A 14 1.10 21.82 -2.28
CA GLU A 14 0.16 21.45 -1.23
C GLU A 14 -0.97 20.56 -1.74
N THR A 15 -1.51 20.85 -2.92
CA THR A 15 -2.53 20.01 -3.58
C THR A 15 -2.00 18.59 -3.78
N PHE A 16 -0.76 18.45 -4.25
CA PHE A 16 -0.08 17.16 -4.37
C PHE A 16 0.15 16.46 -3.02
N VAL A 17 0.63 17.20 -2.01
CA VAL A 17 0.83 16.68 -0.65
C VAL A 17 -0.49 16.19 -0.05
N ASN A 18 -1.60 16.86 -0.31
CA ASN A 18 -2.92 16.54 0.24
C ASN A 18 -3.70 15.52 -0.59
N ALA A 19 -3.31 15.25 -1.84
CA ALA A 19 -3.99 14.27 -2.70
C ALA A 19 -4.01 12.87 -2.06
N GLN A 20 -5.20 12.23 -2.01
CA GLN A 20 -5.40 10.97 -1.30
C GLN A 20 -5.77 9.77 -2.17
N THR A 21 -5.78 9.91 -3.49
CA THR A 21 -6.09 8.82 -4.42
C THR A 21 -4.98 8.67 -5.44
N PHE A 22 -4.81 7.47 -5.99
CA PHE A 22 -3.79 7.20 -7.00
C PHE A 22 -3.90 8.21 -8.17
N LYS A 23 -5.10 8.37 -8.74
CA LYS A 23 -5.35 9.29 -9.84
C LYS A 23 -5.08 10.76 -9.49
N THR A 24 -5.56 11.24 -8.33
CA THR A 24 -5.36 12.64 -7.93
C THR A 24 -3.90 12.95 -7.59
N ILE A 25 -3.15 11.98 -7.05
CA ILE A 25 -1.71 12.13 -6.81
C ILE A 25 -0.95 12.28 -8.13
N LEU A 26 -1.22 11.41 -9.12
CA LEU A 26 -0.57 11.51 -10.43
C LEU A 26 -0.92 12.83 -11.13
N HIS A 27 -2.20 13.24 -11.09
CA HIS A 27 -2.68 14.46 -11.73
C HIS A 27 -2.06 15.72 -11.13
N SER A 28 -2.15 15.87 -9.80
CA SER A 28 -1.61 17.03 -9.09
C SER A 28 -0.09 17.13 -9.22
N PHE A 29 0.61 15.98 -9.28
CA PHE A 29 2.05 15.99 -9.57
C PHE A 29 2.36 16.48 -10.99
N ASP A 30 1.58 16.07 -11.98
CA ASP A 30 1.78 16.52 -13.36
C ASP A 30 1.48 18.03 -13.52
N GLU A 31 0.45 18.54 -12.85
CA GLU A 31 0.16 19.97 -12.78
C GLU A 31 1.29 20.75 -12.11
N LEU A 32 1.83 20.24 -11.00
CA LEU A 32 2.99 20.81 -10.32
C LEU A 32 4.21 20.84 -11.25
N CYS A 33 4.52 19.74 -11.93
CA CYS A 33 5.64 19.70 -12.87
C CYS A 33 5.46 20.71 -14.01
N ARG A 34 4.24 20.83 -14.57
CA ARG A 34 3.92 21.79 -15.63
C ARG A 34 4.07 23.25 -15.16
N SER A 35 3.61 23.58 -13.95
CA SER A 35 3.69 24.95 -13.42
C SER A 35 5.13 25.44 -13.23
N ILE A 36 6.05 24.53 -12.87
CA ILE A 36 7.47 24.83 -12.76
C ILE A 36 8.25 24.58 -14.05
N ARG A 37 7.60 24.31 -15.19
CA ARG A 37 8.24 23.99 -16.50
C ARG A 37 9.25 22.84 -16.42
N LEU A 38 8.89 21.80 -15.67
CA LEU A 38 9.65 20.57 -15.54
C LEU A 38 9.02 19.52 -16.47
N ASP A 39 9.68 19.25 -17.60
CA ASP A 39 9.28 18.17 -18.49
C ASP A 39 10.01 16.87 -18.11
N ARG A 40 9.23 15.91 -17.66
CA ARG A 40 9.71 14.60 -17.18
C ARG A 40 10.34 13.76 -18.29
N LYS A 41 10.04 14.03 -19.56
CA LYS A 41 10.58 13.30 -20.72
C LYS A 41 11.94 13.82 -21.17
N THR A 42 12.21 15.12 -20.98
CA THR A 42 13.44 15.79 -21.45
C THR A 42 14.48 15.94 -20.35
N VAL A 43 14.07 15.99 -19.08
CA VAL A 43 14.97 15.93 -17.94
C VAL A 43 15.46 14.49 -17.83
N GLY A 44 16.59 14.21 -18.50
CA GLY A 44 17.15 12.87 -18.67
C GLY A 44 17.08 12.02 -17.39
N TYR A 45 16.65 10.78 -17.55
CA TYR A 45 16.52 9.83 -16.47
C TYR A 45 17.91 9.35 -16.02
N GLY A 46 18.25 9.58 -14.74
CA GLY A 46 19.58 9.33 -14.16
C GLY A 46 20.19 10.61 -13.57
N LYS A 47 20.91 10.49 -12.44
CA LYS A 47 21.57 11.57 -11.67
C LYS A 47 20.69 12.54 -10.83
N ARG A 48 19.51 12.09 -10.37
CA ARG A 48 18.56 12.94 -9.58
C ARG A 48 18.24 14.27 -10.27
N SER A 49 18.27 14.30 -11.60
CA SER A 49 18.04 15.50 -12.41
C SER A 49 16.66 16.12 -12.14
N LEU A 50 15.60 15.29 -12.15
CA LEU A 50 14.24 15.72 -11.82
C LEU A 50 14.16 16.28 -10.41
N TYR A 51 14.65 15.53 -9.42
CA TYR A 51 14.63 15.94 -8.01
C TYR A 51 15.37 17.26 -7.79
N LYS A 52 16.57 17.45 -8.37
CA LYS A 52 17.35 18.69 -8.28
C LYS A 52 16.59 19.89 -8.87
N VAL A 53 15.93 19.70 -10.02
CA VAL A 53 15.13 20.78 -10.63
C VAL A 53 13.89 21.07 -9.77
N LEU A 54 13.21 20.02 -9.26
CA LEU A 54 12.06 20.16 -8.38
C LEU A 54 12.40 20.95 -7.12
N THR A 55 13.48 20.60 -6.41
CA THR A 55 13.86 21.26 -5.15
C THR A 55 14.36 22.69 -5.37
N SER A 56 15.06 22.97 -6.47
CA SER A 56 15.51 24.33 -6.81
C SER A 56 14.36 25.27 -7.19
N ARG A 57 13.27 24.73 -7.79
CA ARG A 57 12.09 25.52 -8.19
C ARG A 57 10.99 25.56 -7.13
N LEU A 58 11.11 24.78 -6.05
CA LEU A 58 10.19 24.78 -4.90
C LEU A 58 10.96 25.01 -3.58
N PRO A 59 11.57 26.19 -3.37
CA PRO A 59 12.41 26.46 -2.19
C PRO A 59 11.63 26.85 -0.93
N SER A 60 10.30 26.86 -0.96
CA SER A 60 9.47 27.38 0.12
C SER A 60 9.59 26.59 1.42
N TRP A 61 9.20 27.21 2.54
CA TRP A 61 9.22 26.58 3.86
C TRP A 61 8.35 25.32 3.94
N LYS A 62 7.30 25.24 3.10
CA LYS A 62 6.36 24.12 3.01
C LYS A 62 7.02 22.82 2.54
N SER A 63 8.03 22.93 1.68
CA SER A 63 8.72 21.80 1.05
C SER A 63 10.10 21.52 1.67
N LYS A 64 10.75 22.55 2.25
CA LYS A 64 12.12 22.49 2.79
C LYS A 64 12.38 21.34 3.78
N SER A 65 11.44 21.05 4.67
CA SER A 65 11.57 19.95 5.64
C SER A 65 11.58 18.57 4.97
N LEU A 66 10.78 18.41 3.91
CA LEU A 66 10.75 17.18 3.11
C LEU A 66 12.05 16.99 2.32
N TRP A 67 12.54 18.05 1.68
CA TRP A 67 13.81 18.03 0.94
C TRP A 67 14.98 17.64 1.85
N SER A 68 15.10 18.27 3.03
CA SER A 68 16.16 17.94 3.99
C SER A 68 16.17 16.45 4.39
N LYS A 69 14.99 15.84 4.51
CA LYS A 69 14.85 14.41 4.82
C LYS A 69 15.31 13.52 3.66
N ILE A 70 14.84 13.80 2.45
CA ILE A 70 15.24 13.05 1.25
C ILE A 70 16.73 13.23 0.96
N ASP A 71 17.26 14.45 1.08
CA ASP A 71 18.67 14.76 0.92
C ASP A 71 19.53 13.99 1.92
N LYS A 72 19.13 13.99 3.20
CA LYS A 72 19.85 13.23 4.24
C LYS A 72 19.87 11.74 3.94
N ARG A 73 18.75 11.17 3.46
CA ARG A 73 18.71 9.77 3.04
C ARG A 73 19.64 9.55 1.85
N GLY A 74 19.49 10.36 0.80
CA GLY A 74 20.25 10.23 -0.43
C GLY A 74 21.74 10.55 -0.32
N ALA A 75 22.21 11.15 0.78
CA ALA A 75 23.62 11.41 1.07
C ALA A 75 24.33 10.23 1.77
N GLN A 76 23.60 9.15 2.08
CA GLN A 76 24.21 7.93 2.60
C GLN A 76 25.21 7.35 1.58
N LYS A 77 26.32 6.81 2.08
CA LYS A 77 27.49 6.39 1.28
C LYS A 77 27.14 5.32 0.25
N GLU A 78 26.17 4.46 0.57
CA GLU A 78 25.70 3.34 -0.26
C GLU A 78 25.10 3.81 -1.58
N TYR A 79 24.62 5.06 -1.65
CA TYR A 79 24.06 5.63 -2.87
C TYR A 79 25.11 6.26 -3.78
N GLU A 80 26.35 6.49 -3.31
CA GLU A 80 27.43 7.14 -4.06
C GLU A 80 26.99 8.45 -4.75
N ASN A 81 26.25 9.29 -4.03
CA ASN A 81 25.62 10.51 -4.57
C ASN A 81 24.69 10.28 -5.77
N GLY A 82 24.07 9.10 -5.85
CA GLY A 82 23.21 8.66 -6.94
C GLY A 82 23.98 8.17 -8.17
N ASN A 83 25.20 7.63 -7.99
CA ASN A 83 26.01 7.08 -9.09
C ASN A 83 26.14 5.55 -9.05
N ALA A 84 25.83 4.90 -7.92
CA ALA A 84 26.02 3.46 -7.72
C ALA A 84 25.30 2.61 -8.79
N CYS A 85 24.18 3.09 -9.34
CA CYS A 85 23.43 2.41 -10.40
C CYS A 85 23.05 3.34 -11.55
N ALA A 86 23.86 4.36 -11.86
CA ALA A 86 23.50 5.40 -12.85
C ALA A 86 23.15 4.86 -14.25
N ASP A 87 23.80 3.76 -14.67
CA ASP A 87 23.59 3.15 -15.98
C ASP A 87 22.52 2.05 -15.98
N MET A 88 21.91 1.76 -14.82
CA MET A 88 20.90 0.73 -14.70
C MET A 88 19.51 1.23 -15.10
N LYS A 89 18.79 0.39 -15.84
CA LYS A 89 17.38 0.59 -16.19
C LYS A 89 16.55 -0.49 -15.52
N VAL A 90 15.68 -0.08 -14.61
CA VAL A 90 14.89 -0.97 -13.75
C VAL A 90 13.42 -0.94 -14.19
N CYS A 91 12.82 -2.12 -14.31
CA CYS A 91 11.38 -2.31 -14.48
C CYS A 91 10.81 -3.01 -13.24
N ILE A 92 9.91 -2.34 -12.53
CA ILE A 92 9.23 -2.88 -11.34
C ILE A 92 7.78 -3.18 -11.69
N VAL A 93 7.35 -4.42 -11.44
CA VAL A 93 5.97 -4.87 -11.66
C VAL A 93 5.21 -4.79 -10.34
N GLY A 94 4.29 -3.85 -10.22
CA GLY A 94 3.40 -3.66 -9.08
C GLY A 94 3.69 -2.40 -8.24
N ALA A 95 2.67 -1.56 -8.05
CA ALA A 95 2.72 -0.37 -7.19
C ALA A 95 2.18 -0.67 -5.77
N GLY A 96 2.46 -1.86 -5.25
CA GLY A 96 2.28 -2.18 -3.83
C GLY A 96 3.29 -1.45 -2.95
N PRO A 97 3.13 -1.49 -1.61
CA PRO A 97 4.11 -0.88 -0.69
C PRO A 97 5.56 -1.33 -0.96
N VAL A 98 5.76 -2.63 -1.19
CA VAL A 98 7.10 -3.19 -1.47
C VAL A 98 7.66 -2.69 -2.79
N GLY A 99 6.89 -2.73 -3.88
CA GLY A 99 7.34 -2.27 -5.20
C GLY A 99 7.68 -0.78 -5.22
N LEU A 100 6.84 0.07 -4.61
CA LEU A 100 7.12 1.50 -4.50
C LEU A 100 8.33 1.79 -3.59
N ARG A 101 8.49 1.04 -2.50
CA ARG A 101 9.65 1.17 -1.61
C ARG A 101 10.95 0.79 -2.30
N LEU A 102 10.95 -0.25 -3.13
CA LEU A 102 12.09 -0.63 -3.97
C LEU A 102 12.38 0.44 -5.04
N ALA A 103 11.34 0.99 -5.68
CA ALA A 103 11.50 2.06 -6.66
C ALA A 103 12.22 3.29 -6.09
N ILE A 104 11.89 3.64 -4.84
CA ILE A 104 12.56 4.73 -4.09
C ILE A 104 14.07 4.42 -3.91
N GLU A 105 14.45 3.21 -3.51
CA GLU A 105 15.87 2.85 -3.39
C GLU A 105 16.59 2.87 -4.75
N CYS A 106 15.98 2.30 -5.79
CA CYS A 106 16.54 2.30 -7.14
C CYS A 106 16.80 3.74 -7.63
N ALA A 107 15.86 4.65 -7.40
CA ALA A 107 16.02 6.06 -7.75
C ALA A 107 17.12 6.75 -6.92
N LEU A 108 17.23 6.43 -5.63
CA LEU A 108 18.29 6.98 -4.77
C LEU A 108 19.69 6.50 -5.18
N LEU A 109 19.82 5.24 -5.62
CA LEU A 109 21.02 4.65 -6.23
C LEU A 109 21.39 5.26 -7.59
N GLY A 110 20.48 6.00 -8.21
CA GLY A 110 20.70 6.70 -9.47
C GLY A 110 20.13 6.01 -10.71
N ALA A 111 19.50 4.84 -10.56
CA ALA A 111 18.95 4.09 -11.68
C ALA A 111 17.72 4.78 -12.29
N ARG A 112 17.53 4.59 -13.60
CA ARG A 112 16.25 4.89 -14.25
C ARG A 112 15.26 3.81 -13.85
N CYS A 113 14.15 4.19 -13.23
CA CYS A 113 13.16 3.23 -12.72
C CYS A 113 11.78 3.52 -13.30
N ILE A 114 11.17 2.48 -13.87
CA ILE A 114 9.73 2.46 -14.19
C ILE A 114 9.00 1.52 -13.22
N VAL A 115 7.76 1.86 -12.88
CA VAL A 115 6.82 1.00 -12.16
C VAL A 115 5.57 0.85 -13.02
N VAL A 116 5.18 -0.39 -13.30
CA VAL A 116 3.92 -0.70 -13.97
C VAL A 116 2.92 -1.25 -12.95
N GLU A 117 1.68 -0.76 -12.98
CA GLU A 117 0.61 -1.22 -12.11
C GLU A 117 -0.64 -1.49 -12.96
N LYS A 118 -1.22 -2.68 -12.76
CA LYS A 118 -2.41 -3.10 -13.51
C LYS A 118 -3.68 -2.35 -13.15
N ARG A 119 -3.75 -1.77 -11.94
CA ARG A 119 -4.90 -1.02 -11.43
C ARG A 119 -4.72 0.49 -11.63
N ASP A 120 -5.83 1.22 -11.52
CA ASP A 120 -5.91 2.68 -11.52
C ASP A 120 -6.13 3.29 -10.12
N ARG A 121 -6.25 2.45 -9.08
CA ARG A 121 -6.62 2.88 -7.73
C ARG A 121 -5.98 2.05 -6.62
N PHE A 122 -5.81 2.69 -5.47
CA PHE A 122 -5.47 2.04 -4.20
C PHE A 122 -6.74 1.89 -3.35
N SER A 123 -7.31 0.68 -3.31
CA SER A 123 -8.62 0.40 -2.68
C SER A 123 -8.55 -0.48 -1.43
N ARG A 124 -7.34 -0.85 -0.96
CA ARG A 124 -7.20 -1.75 0.19
C ARG A 124 -7.19 -0.97 1.50
N HIS A 125 -8.26 -1.13 2.28
CA HIS A 125 -8.42 -0.48 3.59
C HIS A 125 -7.77 -1.24 4.75
N ASN A 126 -7.51 -2.55 4.59
CA ASN A 126 -6.85 -3.35 5.63
C ASN A 126 -5.58 -2.67 6.15
N VAL A 127 -5.33 -2.86 7.44
CA VAL A 127 -4.27 -2.17 8.18
C VAL A 127 -3.08 -3.10 8.38
N LEU A 128 -1.88 -2.55 8.17
CA LEU A 128 -0.60 -3.21 8.38
C LEU A 128 0.01 -2.72 9.68
N HIS A 129 0.44 -3.65 10.53
CA HIS A 129 1.35 -3.34 11.62
C HIS A 129 2.74 -2.99 11.08
N LEU A 130 3.43 -2.06 11.74
CA LEU A 130 4.73 -1.54 11.38
C LEU A 130 5.71 -1.76 12.52
N TRP A 131 6.80 -2.48 12.24
CA TRP A 131 7.89 -2.59 13.20
C TRP A 131 8.59 -1.24 13.41
N PRO A 132 9.26 -1.02 14.55
CA PRO A 132 9.90 0.25 14.88
C PRO A 132 10.86 0.79 13.80
N TYR A 133 11.61 -0.10 13.13
CA TYR A 133 12.54 0.32 12.07
C TYR A 133 11.80 0.79 10.81
N ILE A 134 10.62 0.23 10.50
CA ILE A 134 9.80 0.67 9.36
C ILE A 134 9.20 2.04 9.64
N ILE A 135 8.74 2.28 10.88
CA ILE A 135 8.27 3.60 11.31
C ILE A 135 9.40 4.62 11.14
N THR A 136 10.61 4.27 11.57
CA THR A 136 11.79 5.12 11.44
C THR A 136 12.16 5.39 9.99
N ASP A 137 12.16 4.37 9.13
CA ASP A 137 12.43 4.49 7.69
C ASP A 137 11.43 5.46 7.03
N LEU A 138 10.13 5.25 7.21
CA LEU A 138 9.08 6.10 6.65
C LEU A 138 9.12 7.53 7.19
N ARG A 139 9.38 7.73 8.50
CA ARG A 139 9.57 9.07 9.09
C ARG A 139 10.76 9.80 8.47
N ASN A 140 11.84 9.07 8.17
CA ASN A 140 13.04 9.61 7.54
C ASN A 140 12.86 9.90 6.05
N LEU A 141 11.88 9.27 5.40
CA LEU A 141 11.44 9.61 4.04
C LEU A 141 10.36 10.72 4.00
N GLY A 142 9.96 11.26 5.14
CA GLY A 142 9.01 12.37 5.21
C GLY A 142 7.53 11.95 5.24
N ALA A 143 7.20 10.71 5.61
CA ALA A 143 5.82 10.23 5.66
C ALA A 143 4.83 11.15 6.40
N LYS A 144 5.27 11.82 7.47
CA LYS A 144 4.43 12.75 8.25
C LYS A 144 4.00 14.01 7.47
N VAL A 145 4.74 14.39 6.43
CA VAL A 145 4.37 15.49 5.52
C VAL A 145 3.13 15.09 4.70
N PHE A 146 3.10 13.85 4.21
CA PHE A 146 2.01 13.34 3.38
C PHE A 146 0.84 12.76 4.19
N TYR A 147 1.07 12.44 5.46
CA TYR A 147 0.08 11.90 6.37
C TYR A 147 0.37 12.36 7.81
N GLY A 148 -0.25 13.45 8.24
CA GLY A 148 0.04 14.07 9.55
C GLY A 148 -0.20 13.16 10.76
N LYS A 149 -1.09 12.17 10.63
CA LYS A 149 -1.40 11.15 11.66
C LYS A 149 -0.37 10.01 11.70
N PHE A 150 0.59 9.97 10.77
CA PHE A 150 1.55 8.87 10.66
C PHE A 150 2.35 8.66 11.95
N ALA A 151 2.11 7.51 12.59
CA ALA A 151 2.77 7.10 13.83
C ALA A 151 2.77 8.20 14.90
N THR A 152 1.63 8.86 15.09
CA THR A 152 1.42 9.83 16.19
C THR A 152 1.05 9.09 17.47
N GLY A 153 1.66 9.45 18.59
CA GLY A 153 1.45 8.74 19.86
C GLY A 153 1.98 7.30 19.80
N GLN A 154 1.14 6.34 20.18
CA GLN A 154 1.46 4.90 20.19
C GLN A 154 1.04 4.18 18.89
N ILE A 155 0.56 4.91 17.87
CA ILE A 155 0.12 4.30 16.60
C ILE A 155 1.33 3.65 15.90
N ASP A 156 1.25 2.34 15.68
CA ASP A 156 2.27 1.54 15.02
C ASP A 156 1.77 0.87 13.73
N HIS A 157 0.67 1.38 13.16
CA HIS A 157 0.02 0.74 12.03
C HIS A 157 -0.56 1.72 11.00
N ILE A 158 -0.75 1.27 9.76
CA ILE A 158 -1.21 2.09 8.63
C ILE A 158 -2.07 1.29 7.65
N SER A 159 -3.12 1.89 7.09
CA SER A 159 -3.87 1.27 6.00
C SER A 159 -3.00 1.06 4.76
N ILE A 160 -3.19 -0.06 4.04
CA ILE A 160 -2.39 -0.38 2.86
C ILE A 160 -2.44 0.77 1.84
N ARG A 161 -3.65 1.29 1.56
CA ARG A 161 -3.84 2.40 0.63
C ARG A 161 -3.06 3.65 1.03
N GLN A 162 -3.03 4.00 2.32
CA GLN A 162 -2.36 5.20 2.79
C GLN A 162 -0.84 5.06 2.66
N LEU A 163 -0.29 3.88 2.97
CA LEU A 163 1.12 3.59 2.74
C LEU A 163 1.49 3.67 1.25
N GLN A 164 0.63 3.14 0.36
CA GLN A 164 0.83 3.26 -1.09
C GLN A 164 0.82 4.73 -1.55
N CYS A 165 -0.10 5.56 -1.05
CA CYS A 165 -0.14 7.00 -1.36
C CYS A 165 1.14 7.73 -0.92
N ILE A 166 1.64 7.46 0.29
CA ILE A 166 2.88 8.06 0.81
C ILE A 166 4.06 7.69 -0.10
N LEU A 167 4.25 6.39 -0.36
CA LEU A 167 5.37 5.90 -1.14
C LEU A 167 5.30 6.34 -2.61
N LEU A 168 4.10 6.42 -3.19
CA LEU A 168 3.90 6.93 -4.55
C LEU A 168 4.39 8.38 -4.67
N LYS A 169 4.04 9.24 -3.71
CA LYS A 169 4.46 10.64 -3.73
C LYS A 169 5.98 10.77 -3.69
N ILE A 170 6.64 9.99 -2.82
CA ILE A 170 8.10 9.97 -2.71
C ILE A 170 8.75 9.44 -4.00
N ALA A 171 8.20 8.37 -4.57
CA ALA A 171 8.70 7.80 -5.83
C ALA A 171 8.61 8.83 -6.99
N LEU A 172 7.49 9.54 -7.12
CA LEU A 172 7.30 10.59 -8.12
C LEU A 172 8.29 11.75 -7.96
N ILE A 173 8.50 12.23 -6.73
CA ILE A 173 9.48 13.27 -6.39
C ILE A 173 10.90 12.86 -6.82
N LEU A 174 11.25 11.58 -6.63
CA LEU A 174 12.55 11.04 -7.00
C LEU A 174 12.69 10.74 -8.50
N GLY A 175 11.63 10.95 -9.28
CA GLY A 175 11.63 10.80 -10.74
C GLY A 175 11.33 9.38 -11.22
N VAL A 176 10.77 8.52 -10.37
CA VAL A 176 10.26 7.21 -10.80
C VAL A 176 9.09 7.42 -11.77
N GLU A 177 9.12 6.72 -12.89
CA GLU A 177 8.04 6.72 -13.88
C GLU A 177 6.96 5.72 -13.47
N ILE A 178 5.71 6.16 -13.34
CA ILE A 178 4.59 5.32 -12.89
C ILE A 178 3.57 5.17 -14.02
N TYR A 179 3.27 3.93 -14.40
CA TYR A 179 2.28 3.60 -15.43
C TYR A 179 1.17 2.75 -14.83
N GLN A 180 -0.03 3.33 -14.71
CA GLN A 180 -1.23 2.63 -14.25
C GLN A 180 -2.00 2.01 -15.42
N ASN A 181 -2.91 1.07 -15.15
CA ASN A 181 -3.64 0.29 -16.17
C ASN A 181 -2.72 -0.45 -17.15
N VAL A 182 -1.53 -0.84 -16.69
CA VAL A 182 -0.56 -1.61 -17.47
C VAL A 182 -0.30 -2.92 -16.76
N THR A 183 -0.70 -4.02 -17.40
CA THR A 183 -0.47 -5.38 -16.89
C THR A 183 0.79 -5.93 -17.54
N PHE A 184 1.80 -6.28 -16.74
CA PHE A 184 2.92 -7.10 -17.20
C PHE A 184 2.44 -8.52 -17.53
N ILE A 185 2.86 -9.04 -18.68
CA ILE A 185 2.53 -10.40 -19.14
C ILE A 185 3.76 -11.29 -19.01
N ASP A 186 4.85 -10.93 -19.69
CA ASP A 186 6.09 -11.69 -19.65
C ASP A 186 7.31 -10.82 -20.01
N ALA A 187 8.50 -11.31 -19.71
CA ALA A 187 9.75 -10.73 -20.21
C ALA A 187 9.99 -11.18 -21.66
N ILE A 188 10.52 -10.28 -22.47
CA ILE A 188 10.91 -10.53 -23.86
C ILE A 188 12.43 -10.55 -23.91
N GLU A 189 12.98 -11.72 -24.19
CA GLU A 189 14.40 -11.93 -24.37
C GLU A 189 14.92 -11.23 -25.65
N PRO A 190 16.11 -10.60 -25.62
CA PRO A 190 16.69 -10.00 -26.80
C PRO A 190 17.05 -11.06 -27.86
N ILE A 191 16.58 -10.86 -29.08
CA ILE A 191 16.80 -11.77 -30.22
C ILE A 191 18.16 -11.52 -30.90
N SER A 192 18.77 -10.35 -30.67
CA SER A 192 20.09 -9.98 -31.19
C SER A 192 20.82 -9.04 -30.23
N THR A 193 22.11 -8.81 -30.46
CA THR A 193 22.95 -7.89 -29.67
C THR A 193 22.56 -6.41 -29.79
N GLN A 194 21.65 -6.06 -30.72
CA GLN A 194 21.20 -4.69 -30.94
C GLN A 194 20.05 -4.27 -30.00
N HIS A 195 19.45 -5.22 -29.29
CA HIS A 195 18.32 -4.97 -28.38
C HIS A 195 18.60 -5.49 -26.98
N GLY A 196 18.04 -4.80 -25.98
CA GLY A 196 18.01 -5.24 -24.59
C GLY A 196 16.77 -6.07 -24.23
N TRP A 197 16.71 -6.51 -22.98
CA TRP A 197 15.50 -7.13 -22.41
C TRP A 197 14.34 -6.14 -22.42
N ARG A 198 13.16 -6.61 -22.82
CA ARG A 198 11.92 -5.84 -22.82
C ARG A 198 10.83 -6.62 -22.10
N ALA A 199 9.63 -6.08 -22.04
CA ALA A 199 8.49 -6.76 -21.45
C ALA A 199 7.26 -6.63 -22.35
N GLN A 200 6.46 -7.70 -22.36
CA GLN A 200 5.14 -7.69 -22.95
C GLN A 200 4.15 -7.11 -21.94
N PHE A 201 3.34 -6.17 -22.40
CA PHE A 201 2.34 -5.51 -21.57
C PHE A 201 0.94 -5.61 -22.20
N LYS A 202 -0.09 -5.48 -21.37
CA LYS A 202 -1.46 -5.17 -21.80
C LYS A 202 -1.87 -3.80 -21.25
N PRO A 203 -2.38 -2.89 -22.10
CA PRO A 203 -2.55 -3.04 -23.56
C PRO A 203 -1.21 -3.04 -24.33
N GLU A 204 -1.16 -3.75 -25.47
CA GLU A 204 0.08 -4.06 -26.23
C GLU A 204 0.76 -2.81 -26.82
N ASN A 205 0.00 -1.76 -27.13
CA ASN A 205 0.48 -0.56 -27.78
C ASN A 205 0.73 0.61 -26.81
N HIS A 206 1.13 0.34 -25.56
CA HIS A 206 1.48 1.45 -24.66
C HIS A 206 2.79 2.11 -25.14
N PRO A 207 2.76 3.40 -25.54
CA PRO A 207 3.81 4.01 -26.38
C PRO A 207 5.17 4.19 -25.68
N ILE A 208 5.20 4.16 -24.34
CA ILE A 208 6.43 4.41 -23.57
C ILE A 208 7.04 3.12 -22.99
N VAL A 209 6.24 2.19 -22.46
CA VAL A 209 6.79 0.97 -21.83
C VAL A 209 7.12 -0.14 -22.83
N SER A 210 6.46 -0.20 -23.99
CA SER A 210 6.69 -1.25 -24.99
C SER A 210 8.09 -1.22 -25.63
N THR A 211 8.72 -0.04 -25.64
CA THR A 211 10.09 0.16 -26.13
C THR A 211 11.11 0.30 -25.01
N TYR A 212 10.68 0.15 -23.75
CA TYR A 212 11.57 0.30 -22.60
C TYR A 212 12.45 -0.94 -22.44
N GLU A 213 13.73 -0.78 -22.73
CA GLU A 213 14.74 -1.81 -22.46
C GLU A 213 15.25 -1.67 -21.02
N PHE A 214 15.27 -2.78 -20.28
CA PHE A 214 15.74 -2.82 -18.89
C PHE A 214 16.91 -3.80 -18.73
N SER A 215 17.74 -3.53 -17.73
CA SER A 215 18.78 -4.45 -17.25
C SER A 215 18.36 -5.18 -15.96
N VAL A 216 17.31 -4.68 -15.28
CA VAL A 216 16.81 -5.25 -14.03
C VAL A 216 15.28 -5.33 -14.08
N LEU A 217 14.73 -6.52 -13.79
CA LEU A 217 13.29 -6.75 -13.65
C LEU A 217 12.97 -7.20 -12.22
N ILE A 218 12.00 -6.54 -11.58
CA ILE A 218 11.59 -6.82 -10.20
C ILE A 218 10.10 -7.14 -10.17
N GLY A 219 9.76 -8.37 -9.79
CA GLY A 219 8.37 -8.79 -9.53
C GLY A 219 7.93 -8.42 -8.12
N ALA A 220 7.03 -7.44 -7.98
CA ALA A 220 6.49 -6.96 -6.71
C ALA A 220 4.95 -6.86 -6.72
N ASP A 221 4.28 -7.68 -7.52
CA ASP A 221 2.85 -7.65 -7.80
C ASP A 221 2.01 -8.65 -6.97
N GLY A 222 2.67 -9.28 -6.00
CA GLY A 222 2.05 -10.11 -4.96
C GLY A 222 1.79 -11.56 -5.38
N ARG A 223 1.33 -12.38 -4.43
CA ARG A 223 1.30 -13.85 -4.51
C ARG A 223 0.76 -14.48 -5.81
N ARG A 224 -0.20 -13.85 -6.48
CA ARG A 224 -0.89 -14.47 -7.63
C ARG A 224 -0.11 -14.41 -8.92
N ASN A 225 0.96 -13.63 -8.95
CA ASN A 225 1.78 -13.42 -10.12
C ASN A 225 3.23 -13.66 -9.72
N SER A 226 3.98 -14.31 -10.59
CA SER A 226 5.41 -14.50 -10.39
C SER A 226 6.06 -14.47 -11.75
N LEU A 227 7.25 -13.89 -11.79
CA LEU A 227 8.06 -13.93 -13.00
C LEU A 227 8.32 -15.39 -13.36
N HIS A 228 8.33 -15.68 -14.66
CA HIS A 228 8.61 -17.01 -15.15
C HIS A 228 9.99 -17.49 -14.66
N GLY A 229 10.12 -18.80 -14.36
CA GLY A 229 11.35 -19.41 -13.87
C GLY A 229 11.54 -19.45 -12.35
N PHE A 230 10.69 -18.79 -11.56
CA PHE A 230 10.73 -18.87 -10.10
C PHE A 230 9.87 -20.03 -9.57
N GLN A 231 10.48 -20.96 -8.82
CA GLN A 231 9.77 -22.05 -8.18
C GLN A 231 9.18 -21.62 -6.82
N HIS A 232 7.93 -22.01 -6.56
CA HIS A 232 7.28 -21.79 -5.26
C HIS A 232 7.41 -22.99 -4.36
N LYS A 233 7.78 -22.75 -3.09
CA LYS A 233 7.66 -23.74 -2.02
C LYS A 233 6.34 -23.49 -1.30
N GLU A 234 5.44 -24.46 -1.36
CA GLU A 234 4.18 -24.41 -0.61
C GLU A 234 4.36 -25.14 0.72
N PHE A 235 4.13 -24.44 1.84
CA PHE A 235 4.05 -25.04 3.16
C PHE A 235 2.58 -25.12 3.58
N ARG A 236 2.07 -26.35 3.73
CA ARG A 236 0.70 -26.60 4.21
C ARG A 236 0.74 -26.91 5.71
N GLY A 237 0.30 -25.93 6.49
CA GLY A 237 0.09 -26.09 7.93
C GLY A 237 -1.32 -26.62 8.25
N LYS A 238 -1.70 -26.54 9.53
CA LYS A 238 -3.09 -26.74 9.95
C LYS A 238 -4.00 -25.71 9.27
N LEU A 239 -5.25 -26.09 9.02
CA LEU A 239 -6.24 -25.18 8.46
C LEU A 239 -6.43 -23.97 9.39
N ALA A 240 -6.25 -22.77 8.84
CA ALA A 240 -6.50 -21.50 9.51
C ALA A 240 -7.29 -20.59 8.58
N ILE A 241 -8.42 -20.05 9.05
CA ILE A 241 -9.32 -19.22 8.25
C ILE A 241 -9.29 -17.79 8.81
N GLY A 242 -8.66 -16.89 8.06
CA GLY A 242 -8.60 -15.47 8.40
C GLY A 242 -9.81 -14.70 7.89
N ILE A 243 -10.42 -13.89 8.74
CA ILE A 243 -11.46 -12.92 8.40
C ILE A 243 -10.91 -11.53 8.68
N THR A 244 -11.03 -10.62 7.72
CA THR A 244 -10.71 -9.19 7.89
C THR A 244 -11.96 -8.37 7.64
N CYS A 245 -12.26 -7.42 8.51
CA CYS A 245 -13.32 -6.44 8.29
C CYS A 245 -12.84 -5.03 8.60
N ASN A 246 -13.47 -4.07 7.94
CA ASN A 246 -13.23 -2.65 8.14
C ASN A 246 -14.60 -2.00 8.35
N TYR A 247 -14.74 -1.28 9.46
CA TYR A 247 -15.93 -0.49 9.73
C TYR A 247 -15.60 1.01 9.65
N ILE A 248 -16.60 1.82 9.34
CA ILE A 248 -16.47 3.27 9.32
C ILE A 248 -16.07 3.73 10.72
N ASN A 249 -15.07 4.60 10.80
CA ASN A 249 -14.67 5.28 12.03
C ASN A 249 -15.18 6.72 11.98
N HIS A 250 -16.27 7.01 12.69
CA HIS A 250 -16.87 8.35 12.74
C HIS A 250 -16.12 9.30 13.68
N GLN A 251 -15.10 8.80 14.39
CA GLN A 251 -14.27 9.55 15.34
C GLN A 251 -15.06 10.16 16.50
N THR A 252 -16.18 9.54 16.88
CA THR A 252 -16.97 9.93 18.05
C THR A 252 -16.22 9.67 19.35
N ARG A 253 -16.65 10.31 20.46
CA ARG A 253 -16.03 10.09 21.78
C ARG A 253 -16.10 8.63 22.24
N GLU A 254 -17.22 7.95 21.96
CA GLU A 254 -17.38 6.52 22.27
C GLU A 254 -16.35 5.69 21.51
N GLU A 255 -16.21 5.89 20.20
CA GLU A 255 -15.22 5.17 19.38
C GLU A 255 -13.78 5.45 19.80
N GLN A 256 -13.46 6.67 20.26
CA GLN A 256 -12.12 7.00 20.76
C GLN A 256 -11.75 6.24 22.04
N ASN A 257 -12.74 5.77 22.81
CA ASN A 257 -12.51 5.02 24.04
C ASN A 257 -12.30 3.52 23.82
N PHE A 258 -12.57 2.98 22.62
CA PHE A 258 -12.29 1.57 22.33
C PHE A 258 -10.78 1.28 22.42
N GLU A 259 -10.39 0.30 23.24
CA GLU A 259 -8.99 -0.11 23.37
C GLU A 259 -8.59 -0.98 22.18
N GLU A 260 -7.43 -0.68 21.57
CA GLU A 260 -6.87 -1.52 20.52
C GLU A 260 -6.42 -2.88 21.07
N ILE A 261 -6.44 -3.89 20.19
CA ILE A 261 -6.04 -5.25 20.54
C ILE A 261 -4.84 -5.61 19.67
N SER A 262 -3.64 -5.45 20.23
CA SER A 262 -2.38 -5.77 19.55
C SER A 262 -2.10 -7.27 19.56
N GLY A 263 -2.78 -8.04 18.71
CA GLY A 263 -2.42 -9.44 18.45
C GLY A 263 -2.60 -10.39 19.63
N VAL A 264 -3.74 -10.31 20.32
CA VAL A 264 -4.05 -11.24 21.40
C VAL A 264 -4.42 -12.59 20.79
N ALA A 265 -3.58 -13.60 21.07
CA ALA A 265 -3.88 -14.99 20.74
C ALA A 265 -4.53 -15.72 21.92
N LYS A 266 -5.34 -16.75 21.64
CA LYS A 266 -6.07 -17.53 22.65
C LYS A 266 -5.19 -18.16 23.72
N ILE A 267 -3.94 -18.46 23.37
CA ILE A 267 -2.94 -19.00 24.30
C ILE A 267 -2.60 -17.99 25.41
N TYR A 268 -2.61 -16.69 25.12
CA TYR A 268 -2.24 -15.64 26.07
C TYR A 268 -3.43 -15.05 26.83
N ASN A 269 -4.65 -15.16 26.30
CA ASN A 269 -5.85 -14.66 26.96
C ASN A 269 -7.03 -15.65 26.82
N PRO A 270 -6.93 -16.86 27.39
CA PRO A 270 -7.94 -17.90 27.21
C PRO A 270 -9.31 -17.49 27.78
N GLN A 271 -9.34 -16.69 28.85
CA GLN A 271 -10.58 -16.21 29.46
C GLN A 271 -11.42 -15.39 28.46
N PHE A 272 -10.81 -14.40 27.79
CA PHE A 272 -11.49 -13.59 26.78
C PHE A 272 -12.14 -14.44 25.68
N PHE A 273 -11.42 -15.41 25.12
CA PHE A 273 -11.95 -16.25 24.04
C PHE A 273 -12.99 -17.26 24.52
N ASN A 274 -12.89 -17.74 25.76
CA ASN A 274 -13.90 -18.62 26.34
C ASN A 274 -15.21 -17.85 26.58
N GLU A 275 -15.13 -16.63 27.09
CA GLU A 275 -16.29 -15.75 27.26
C GLU A 275 -16.92 -15.38 25.92
N LEU A 276 -16.11 -15.05 24.90
CA LEU A 276 -16.58 -14.81 23.52
C LEU A 276 -17.39 -16.02 23.02
N GLN A 277 -16.84 -17.22 23.16
CA GLN A 277 -17.48 -18.44 22.71
C GLN A 277 -18.79 -18.70 23.47
N GLN A 278 -18.81 -18.51 24.79
CA GLN A 278 -20.01 -18.70 25.61
C GLN A 278 -21.13 -17.72 25.26
N GLN A 279 -20.80 -16.45 24.98
CA GLN A 279 -21.80 -15.39 24.75
C GLN A 279 -22.28 -15.33 23.31
N THR A 280 -21.43 -15.67 22.33
CA THR A 280 -21.72 -15.44 20.90
C THR A 280 -21.69 -16.71 20.05
N SER A 281 -21.25 -17.84 20.63
CA SER A 281 -20.93 -19.09 19.90
C SER A 281 -19.81 -18.92 18.86
N ILE A 282 -18.96 -17.90 19.01
CA ILE A 282 -17.82 -17.64 18.13
C ILE A 282 -16.53 -18.18 18.77
N ASP A 283 -15.83 -19.09 18.08
CA ASP A 283 -14.54 -19.65 18.52
C ASP A 283 -13.41 -19.16 17.61
N LEU A 284 -12.54 -18.32 18.17
CA LEU A 284 -11.39 -17.73 17.49
C LEU A 284 -10.07 -18.22 18.10
N GLU A 285 -9.03 -18.27 17.27
CA GLU A 285 -7.65 -18.51 17.70
C GLU A 285 -6.92 -17.20 18.05
N ASN A 286 -7.26 -16.11 17.36
CA ASN A 286 -6.75 -14.77 17.62
C ASN A 286 -7.74 -13.72 17.11
N ILE A 287 -7.62 -12.52 17.67
CA ILE A 287 -8.26 -11.30 17.15
C ILE A 287 -7.31 -10.11 17.34
N VAL A 288 -7.29 -9.24 16.35
CA VAL A 288 -6.57 -7.96 16.35
C VAL A 288 -7.59 -6.88 16.04
N TYR A 289 -7.48 -5.75 16.72
CA TYR A 289 -8.24 -4.55 16.44
C TYR A 289 -7.28 -3.36 16.37
N TYR A 290 -7.30 -2.67 15.22
CA TYR A 290 -6.60 -1.40 15.02
C TYR A 290 -7.60 -0.30 14.70
N LYS A 291 -7.46 0.83 15.39
CA LYS A 291 -8.23 2.04 15.19
C LYS A 291 -7.45 2.97 14.27
N ASN A 292 -7.84 2.98 13.00
CA ASN A 292 -7.18 3.80 11.97
C ASN A 292 -8.22 4.67 11.25
N ASP A 293 -8.00 4.96 9.96
CA ASP A 293 -9.03 5.55 9.08
C ASP A 293 -10.35 4.75 9.10
N THR A 294 -10.28 3.46 9.44
CA THR A 294 -11.38 2.54 9.70
C THR A 294 -11.14 1.82 11.02
N HIS A 295 -12.20 1.27 11.63
CA HIS A 295 -12.04 0.23 12.66
C HIS A 295 -11.71 -1.08 11.95
N TYR A 296 -10.44 -1.47 11.98
CA TYR A 296 -9.96 -2.66 11.30
C TYR A 296 -9.86 -3.82 12.29
N PHE A 297 -10.48 -4.95 11.93
CA PHE A 297 -10.31 -6.20 12.64
C PHE A 297 -9.73 -7.26 11.72
N VAL A 298 -8.84 -8.08 12.27
CA VAL A 298 -8.47 -9.35 11.68
C VAL A 298 -8.54 -10.43 12.74
N MET A 299 -9.17 -11.56 12.39
CA MET A 299 -9.37 -12.67 13.29
C MET A 299 -9.15 -13.98 12.57
N THR A 300 -8.71 -14.99 13.33
CA THR A 300 -8.59 -16.37 12.83
C THR A 300 -9.69 -17.20 13.46
N ALA A 301 -10.68 -17.60 12.67
CA ALA A 301 -11.83 -18.36 13.14
C ALA A 301 -11.61 -19.86 12.96
N LYS A 302 -12.10 -20.66 13.91
CA LYS A 302 -12.12 -22.11 13.73
C LYS A 302 -13.18 -22.51 12.72
N LYS A 303 -12.86 -23.49 11.87
CA LYS A 303 -13.78 -24.03 10.85
C LYS A 303 -15.15 -24.41 11.43
N GLN A 304 -15.15 -25.11 12.57
CA GLN A 304 -16.40 -25.57 13.19
C GLN A 304 -17.31 -24.40 13.59
N SER A 305 -16.74 -23.34 14.18
CA SER A 305 -17.52 -22.15 14.54
C SER A 305 -18.16 -21.48 13.33
N LEU A 306 -17.46 -21.45 12.19
CA LEU A 306 -18.03 -20.91 10.94
C LEU A 306 -19.16 -21.77 10.36
N LEU A 307 -19.07 -23.09 10.51
CA LEU A 307 -20.13 -24.03 10.12
C LEU A 307 -21.35 -23.89 11.04
N ASP A 308 -21.14 -23.87 12.35
CA ASP A 308 -22.19 -23.75 13.36
C ASP A 308 -22.95 -22.42 13.24
N LYS A 309 -22.24 -21.33 12.89
CA LYS A 309 -22.84 -20.01 12.63
C LYS A 309 -23.40 -19.87 11.20
N HIS A 310 -23.35 -20.93 10.40
CA HIS A 310 -23.79 -20.98 9.00
C HIS A 310 -23.12 -19.91 8.10
N VAL A 311 -21.92 -19.47 8.47
CA VAL A 311 -21.05 -18.65 7.61
C VAL A 311 -20.56 -19.48 6.44
N ILE A 312 -20.14 -20.72 6.73
CA ILE A 312 -19.83 -21.74 5.73
C ILE A 312 -21.04 -22.66 5.60
N LEU A 313 -21.47 -22.93 4.37
CA LEU A 313 -22.68 -23.72 4.10
C LEU A 313 -22.43 -25.23 4.16
N GLN A 314 -21.33 -25.71 3.58
CA GLN A 314 -20.95 -27.11 3.54
C GLN A 314 -19.48 -27.30 3.92
N ASP A 315 -19.19 -28.38 4.65
CA ASP A 315 -17.82 -28.74 5.04
C ASP A 315 -17.10 -29.48 3.91
N PHE A 316 -16.26 -28.76 3.17
CA PHE A 316 -15.40 -29.35 2.14
C PHE A 316 -13.97 -29.59 2.66
N PRO A 317 -13.34 -30.72 2.31
CA PRO A 317 -11.96 -30.99 2.71
C PRO A 317 -10.95 -30.07 2.02
N ASP A 318 -11.23 -29.65 0.79
CA ASP A 318 -10.40 -28.70 0.05
C ASP A 318 -10.66 -27.27 0.51
N ALA A 319 -9.61 -26.55 0.91
CA ALA A 319 -9.71 -25.20 1.46
C ALA A 319 -10.21 -24.17 0.42
N ALA A 320 -9.85 -24.33 -0.87
CA ALA A 320 -10.32 -23.45 -1.92
C ALA A 320 -11.82 -23.59 -2.16
N ARG A 321 -12.34 -24.83 -2.15
CA ARG A 321 -13.78 -25.10 -2.23
C ARG A 321 -14.52 -24.69 -0.95
N LEU A 322 -13.94 -24.93 0.22
CA LEU A 322 -14.50 -24.55 1.52
C LEU A 322 -14.77 -23.03 1.59
N LEU A 323 -13.85 -22.22 1.07
CA LEU A 323 -13.93 -20.75 1.07
C LEU A 323 -14.43 -20.17 -0.25
N ALA A 324 -14.99 -21.00 -1.14
CA ALA A 324 -15.55 -20.54 -2.40
C ALA A 324 -16.77 -19.63 -2.16
N ARG A 325 -16.97 -18.65 -3.04
CA ARG A 325 -18.01 -17.62 -2.88
C ARG A 325 -19.42 -18.20 -2.75
N ASP A 326 -19.70 -19.30 -3.43
CA ASP A 326 -20.98 -20.02 -3.39
C ASP A 326 -21.15 -20.85 -2.10
N ASN A 327 -20.08 -21.12 -1.36
CA ASN A 327 -20.11 -21.84 -0.07
C ASN A 327 -20.07 -20.90 1.14
N VAL A 328 -19.97 -19.58 0.94
CA VAL A 328 -19.91 -18.58 2.01
C VAL A 328 -21.19 -17.76 2.02
N ASN A 329 -21.96 -17.86 3.12
CA ASN A 329 -23.11 -17.00 3.36
C ASN A 329 -22.61 -15.61 3.82
N PHE A 330 -22.61 -14.65 2.90
CA PHE A 330 -22.07 -13.32 3.14
C PHE A 330 -22.80 -12.56 4.28
N MET A 331 -24.12 -12.71 4.39
CA MET A 331 -24.88 -12.06 5.47
C MET A 331 -24.50 -12.63 6.84
N LYS A 332 -24.35 -13.96 6.94
CA LYS A 332 -23.89 -14.61 8.17
C LYS A 332 -22.44 -14.25 8.48
N LEU A 333 -21.58 -14.11 7.47
CA LEU A 333 -20.20 -13.62 7.64
C LEU A 333 -20.17 -12.20 8.23
N CYS A 334 -21.00 -11.29 7.72
CA CYS A 334 -21.12 -9.94 8.26
C CYS A 334 -21.56 -9.96 9.71
N ASN A 335 -22.61 -10.71 10.05
CA ASN A 335 -23.10 -10.81 11.43
C ASN A 335 -22.04 -11.40 12.37
N PHE A 336 -21.37 -12.47 11.94
CA PHE A 336 -20.27 -13.08 12.70
C PHE A 336 -19.16 -12.06 13.00
N ALA A 337 -18.74 -11.29 11.99
CA ALA A 337 -17.69 -10.29 12.14
C ALA A 337 -18.14 -9.13 13.04
N CYS A 338 -19.40 -8.69 12.96
CA CYS A 338 -19.95 -7.63 13.81
C CYS A 338 -20.05 -8.07 15.28
N GLU A 339 -20.59 -9.26 15.54
CA GLU A 339 -20.69 -9.80 16.90
C GLU A 339 -19.31 -9.95 17.55
N ALA A 340 -18.33 -10.47 16.80
CA ALA A 340 -16.96 -10.58 17.28
C ALA A 340 -16.32 -9.21 17.57
N ALA A 341 -16.56 -8.22 16.70
CA ALA A 341 -16.07 -6.85 16.89
C ALA A 341 -16.69 -6.18 18.12
N GLN A 342 -18.02 -6.26 18.26
CA GLN A 342 -18.78 -5.70 19.40
C GLN A 342 -18.30 -6.26 20.73
N PHE A 343 -18.14 -7.60 20.80
CA PHE A 343 -17.60 -8.24 21.99
C PHE A 343 -16.17 -7.77 22.28
N ALA A 344 -15.31 -7.75 21.27
CA ALA A 344 -13.90 -7.40 21.42
C ALA A 344 -13.67 -5.97 21.91
N THR A 345 -14.47 -5.01 21.45
CA THR A 345 -14.38 -3.60 21.89
C THR A 345 -15.22 -3.28 23.12
N LYS A 346 -15.94 -4.26 23.69
CA LYS A 346 -16.89 -4.06 24.79
C LYS A 346 -17.87 -2.91 24.50
N SER A 347 -18.28 -2.77 23.23
CA SER A 347 -19.14 -1.67 22.81
C SER A 347 -20.54 -1.86 23.37
N SER A 348 -21.29 -0.76 23.50
CA SER A 348 -22.70 -0.83 23.85
C SER A 348 -23.47 -1.74 22.88
N PRO A 349 -24.47 -2.52 23.34
CA PRO A 349 -25.33 -3.30 22.44
C PRO A 349 -26.06 -2.46 21.37
N GLN A 350 -26.20 -1.15 21.60
CA GLN A 350 -26.80 -0.21 20.65
C GLN A 350 -25.78 0.30 19.60
N PHE A 351 -24.48 0.10 19.83
CA PHE A 351 -23.45 0.52 18.90
C PHE A 351 -23.45 -0.39 17.66
N ALA A 352 -23.76 0.20 16.51
CA ALA A 352 -23.81 -0.49 15.24
C ALA A 352 -22.54 -0.24 14.43
N PHE A 353 -21.77 -1.29 14.19
CA PHE A 353 -20.65 -1.23 13.27
C PHE A 353 -21.16 -1.18 11.82
N GLU A 354 -20.90 -0.07 11.12
CA GLU A 354 -21.19 0.09 9.70
C GLU A 354 -19.97 -0.33 8.86
N PHE A 355 -20.14 -1.26 7.92
CA PHE A 355 -19.04 -1.69 7.06
C PHE A 355 -18.57 -0.57 6.14
N ALA A 356 -17.26 -0.33 6.10
CA ALA A 356 -16.67 0.61 5.15
C ALA A 356 -16.78 0.04 3.72
N VAL A 357 -17.30 0.83 2.79
CA VAL A 357 -17.39 0.45 1.37
C VAL A 357 -16.04 0.71 0.69
N SER A 358 -15.53 -0.29 -0.03
CA SER A 358 -14.24 -0.26 -0.75
C SER A 358 -14.31 0.29 -2.16
#